data_AF-A0A1A8V5Y5-F1
#
_entry.id   AF-A0A1A8V5Y5-F1
#
_cell.length_a   1.000
_cell.length_b   1.000
_cell.length_c   1.000
_cell.angle_alpha   90.00
_cell.angle_beta   90.00
_cell.angle_gamma   90.00
#
_symmetry.space_group_name_H-M   'P 1'
#
loop_
_entity.id
_entity.type
_entity.pdbx_description
1 polymer ?
#
loop_
_entity_poly.entity_id
_entity_poly.type
_entity_poly.pdbx_seq_one_letter_code
_entity_poly.pdbx_strand_id
1 'polypeptide(L)'
;FQVRNELRKIKVHKAAGPDGVSSRLLRCCADELCGILGYLFNLSLSLGKVPQLWKTSCVVPVPKTSHPKDLSSYRPVALTSHLMKTLERLVLNHLRPLVRSSLDPLQFAYQPGIGVEDAIIYLLHRALTHLEKPGSTVRIMFFDFSSAFNTIQPRLLKDKLELSGVDHHMSQWILDYLTERPQYGTVLAPFLFTLYTADFSISSPRCHLQKFSDDSAIVGLITDEDDSEYRQGTLDFVDWCQQNHLLINAGKTKELVVDFRRRRPTTVTPVNIQGVGIEIVDSYRYLGVHLNNKLDWSHNTDALYRKGQSRLYLLRRLRSFGVQGALLKSFYDSVVASVIFYSVVCWSSSLLAAERKRLDKLIRKASSVLGCTLDPVQVVGDRRSLAKITSLMDRVSHPMHVNVAELQSSFSDRLLHPRCMKERFRRSFLPAAVRLYNQNCSQKKQLSASVL
;
A
#
# COMPACT_ATOMS: atom_id res chain seq x y z
N PHE A 1 -22.86 21.19 -10.75
CA PHE A 1 -21.40 21.43 -10.87
C PHE A 1 -20.56 20.19 -10.60
N GLN A 2 -20.72 19.51 -9.45
CA GLN A 2 -19.91 18.33 -9.09
C GLN A 2 -20.00 17.18 -10.11
N VAL A 3 -21.21 16.84 -10.58
CA VAL A 3 -21.43 15.79 -11.59
C VAL A 3 -20.66 16.09 -12.88
N ARG A 4 -20.79 17.30 -13.41
CA ARG A 4 -20.08 17.76 -14.62
C ARG A 4 -18.56 17.55 -14.48
N ASN A 5 -17.99 17.93 -13.33
CA ASN A 5 -16.56 17.79 -13.09
C ASN A 5 -16.12 16.31 -13.05
N GLU A 6 -16.92 15.44 -12.43
CA GLU A 6 -16.63 14.00 -12.42
C GLU A 6 -16.77 13.33 -13.79
N LEU A 7 -17.74 13.77 -14.61
CA LEU A 7 -17.90 13.31 -16.00
C LEU A 7 -16.69 13.72 -16.86
N ARG A 8 -16.21 14.97 -16.73
CA ARG A 8 -15.05 15.47 -17.46
C ARG A 8 -13.74 14.74 -17.12
N LYS A 9 -13.64 14.15 -15.91
CA LYS A 9 -12.50 13.33 -15.48
C LYS A 9 -12.52 11.91 -16.05
N ILE A 10 -13.62 11.46 -16.66
CA ILE A 10 -13.72 10.12 -17.22
C ILE A 10 -12.67 9.93 -18.33
N LYS A 11 -11.97 8.79 -18.28
CA LYS A 11 -11.02 8.39 -19.32
C LYS A 11 -11.79 7.82 -20.53
N VAL A 12 -11.57 8.41 -21.71
CA VAL A 12 -12.37 8.15 -22.94
C VAL A 12 -12.19 6.77 -23.58
N HIS A 13 -11.17 6.02 -23.18
CA HIS A 13 -10.85 4.69 -23.72
C HIS A 13 -11.14 3.56 -22.72
N LYS A 14 -12.10 3.76 -21.81
CA LYS A 14 -12.51 2.72 -20.86
C LYS A 14 -13.62 1.87 -21.48
N ALA A 15 -13.56 0.56 -21.25
CA ALA A 15 -14.61 -0.36 -21.66
C ALA A 15 -15.93 0.00 -20.94
N ALA A 16 -17.03 -0.04 -21.70
CA ALA A 16 -18.37 0.18 -21.20
C ALA A 16 -18.78 -0.91 -20.20
N GLY A 17 -19.74 -0.58 -19.34
CA GLY A 17 -20.39 -1.56 -18.47
C GLY A 17 -21.50 -2.33 -19.20
N PRO A 18 -22.31 -3.10 -18.45
CA PRO A 18 -23.46 -3.82 -18.99
C PRO A 18 -24.52 -2.93 -19.66
N ASP A 19 -24.51 -1.64 -19.34
CA ASP A 19 -25.40 -0.63 -19.92
C ASP A 19 -24.98 -0.17 -21.33
N GLY A 20 -23.81 -0.59 -21.82
CA GLY A 20 -23.30 -0.21 -23.14
C GLY A 20 -22.92 1.26 -23.28
N VAL A 21 -23.00 2.05 -22.21
CA VAL A 21 -22.77 3.50 -22.25
C VAL A 21 -21.27 3.78 -22.35
N SER A 22 -20.85 4.38 -23.48
CA SER A 22 -19.43 4.68 -23.69
C SER A 22 -18.91 5.78 -22.77
N SER A 23 -17.67 5.61 -22.30
CA SER A 23 -17.00 6.59 -21.44
C SER A 23 -16.73 7.91 -22.19
N ARG A 24 -16.54 7.84 -23.50
CA ARG A 24 -16.36 9.00 -24.38
C ARG A 24 -17.62 9.86 -24.46
N LEU A 25 -18.79 9.25 -24.65
CA LEU A 25 -20.07 9.96 -24.71
C LEU A 25 -20.31 10.75 -23.42
N LEU A 26 -20.14 10.10 -22.26
CA LEU A 26 -20.35 10.75 -20.96
C LEU A 26 -19.43 11.94 -20.72
N ARG A 27 -18.19 11.88 -21.21
CA ARG A 27 -17.23 12.99 -21.09
C ARG A 27 -17.54 14.12 -22.08
N CYS A 28 -17.83 13.79 -23.33
CA CYS A 28 -18.09 14.75 -24.40
C CYS A 28 -19.41 15.51 -24.15
N CYS A 29 -20.44 14.81 -23.69
CA CYS A 29 -21.75 15.38 -23.40
C CYS A 29 -21.92 15.73 -21.91
N ALA A 30 -20.83 16.04 -21.21
CA ALA A 30 -20.85 16.26 -19.76
C ALA A 30 -21.69 17.48 -19.36
N ASP A 31 -21.77 18.50 -20.22
CA ASP A 31 -22.50 19.73 -19.93
C ASP A 31 -24.01 19.52 -20.04
N GLU A 32 -24.44 18.76 -21.06
CA GLU A 32 -25.83 18.41 -21.35
C GLU A 32 -26.37 17.38 -20.35
N LEU A 33 -25.56 16.36 -20.02
CA LEU A 33 -26.00 15.25 -19.17
C LEU A 33 -25.97 15.59 -17.67
N CYS A 34 -25.19 16.57 -17.23
CA CYS A 34 -24.96 16.78 -15.80
C CYS A 34 -26.22 17.16 -15.01
N GLY A 35 -27.18 17.85 -15.62
CA GLY A 35 -28.44 18.23 -14.98
C GLY A 35 -29.30 17.01 -14.69
N ILE A 36 -29.54 16.19 -15.72
CA ILE A 36 -30.37 14.98 -15.63
C ILE A 36 -29.72 13.97 -14.68
N LEU A 37 -28.42 13.71 -14.83
CA LEU A 37 -27.69 12.80 -13.95
C LEU A 37 -27.64 13.30 -12.50
N GLY A 38 -27.52 14.62 -12.30
CA GLY A 38 -27.60 15.22 -10.96
C GLY A 38 -28.94 14.98 -10.29
N TYR A 39 -30.04 15.16 -11.03
CA TYR A 39 -31.39 14.85 -10.53
C TYR A 39 -31.51 13.37 -10.16
N LEU A 40 -31.11 12.45 -11.05
CA LEU A 40 -31.18 11.00 -10.80
C LEU A 40 -30.32 10.55 -9.61
N PHE A 41 -29.11 11.12 -9.46
CA PHE A 41 -28.22 10.81 -8.35
C PHE A 41 -28.81 11.29 -7.02
N ASN A 42 -29.34 12.51 -6.97
CA ASN A 42 -29.99 13.03 -5.77
C ASN A 42 -31.24 12.24 -5.42
N LEU A 43 -32.05 11.85 -6.42
CA LEU A 43 -33.21 11.00 -6.22
C LEU A 43 -32.79 9.64 -5.61
N SER A 44 -31.78 8.99 -6.17
CA SER A 44 -31.22 7.74 -5.64
C SER A 44 -30.76 7.88 -4.18
N LEU A 45 -30.02 8.93 -3.86
CA LEU A 45 -29.54 9.20 -2.49
C LEU A 45 -30.69 9.50 -1.53
N SER A 46 -31.65 10.35 -1.90
CA SER A 46 -32.79 10.72 -1.06
C SER A 46 -33.69 9.53 -0.73
N LEU A 47 -33.88 8.63 -1.70
CA LEU A 47 -34.66 7.40 -1.53
C LEU A 47 -33.88 6.29 -0.82
N GLY A 48 -32.56 6.45 -0.62
CA GLY A 48 -31.70 5.40 -0.08
C GLY A 48 -31.62 4.16 -0.97
N LYS A 49 -31.83 4.30 -2.29
CA LYS A 49 -31.93 3.19 -3.24
C LYS A 49 -31.07 3.41 -4.48
N VAL A 50 -30.28 2.41 -4.83
CA VAL A 50 -29.50 2.36 -6.07
C VAL A 50 -30.32 1.67 -7.16
N PRO A 51 -30.49 2.30 -8.33
CA PRO A 51 -31.15 1.69 -9.48
C PRO A 51 -30.56 0.31 -9.81
N GLN A 52 -31.42 -0.69 -10.05
CA GLN A 52 -30.99 -2.06 -10.32
C GLN A 52 -30.02 -2.17 -11.50
N LEU A 53 -30.23 -1.37 -12.56
CA LEU A 53 -29.33 -1.29 -13.70
C LEU A 53 -27.89 -0.94 -13.28
N TRP A 54 -27.71 -0.07 -12.28
CA TRP A 54 -26.42 0.35 -11.77
C TRP A 54 -25.81 -0.63 -10.76
N LYS A 55 -26.59 -1.60 -10.28
CA LYS A 55 -26.12 -2.75 -9.49
C LYS A 55 -25.51 -3.86 -10.36
N THR A 56 -25.84 -3.91 -11.65
CA THR A 56 -25.32 -4.92 -12.58
C THR A 56 -23.83 -4.74 -12.88
N SER A 57 -23.13 -5.86 -13.12
CA SER A 57 -21.73 -5.85 -13.54
C SER A 57 -21.42 -7.01 -14.49
N CYS A 58 -20.51 -6.78 -15.44
CA CYS A 58 -19.95 -7.83 -16.27
C CYS A 58 -18.69 -8.38 -15.60
N VAL A 59 -18.66 -9.69 -15.32
CA VAL A 59 -17.52 -10.35 -14.66
C VAL A 59 -16.53 -10.85 -15.71
N VAL A 60 -15.31 -10.34 -15.65
CA VAL A 60 -14.19 -10.78 -16.50
C VAL A 60 -13.19 -11.56 -15.65
N PRO A 61 -13.01 -12.87 -15.87
CA PRO A 61 -12.03 -13.66 -15.14
C PRO A 61 -10.61 -13.32 -15.60
N VAL A 62 -9.75 -12.89 -14.68
CA VAL A 62 -8.34 -12.59 -14.94
C VAL A 62 -7.44 -13.63 -14.26
N PRO A 63 -6.54 -14.32 -14.98
CA PRO A 63 -5.64 -15.30 -14.38
C PRO A 63 -4.73 -14.69 -13.30
N LYS A 64 -4.63 -15.32 -12.13
CA LYS A 64 -3.65 -14.97 -11.06
C LYS A 64 -2.25 -15.48 -11.38
N THR A 65 -2.16 -16.59 -12.11
CA THR A 65 -0.91 -17.26 -12.51
C THR A 65 -0.88 -17.45 -14.03
N SER A 66 0.30 -17.74 -14.58
CA SER A 66 0.46 -17.96 -16.03
C SER A 66 -0.27 -19.20 -16.54
N HIS A 67 -0.44 -20.21 -15.69
CA HIS A 67 -1.11 -21.47 -16.00
C HIS A 67 -2.14 -21.78 -14.90
N PRO A 68 -3.32 -21.14 -14.94
CA PRO A 68 -4.38 -21.39 -13.97
C PRO A 68 -4.94 -22.81 -14.15
N LYS A 69 -4.96 -23.61 -13.08
CA LYS A 69 -5.50 -24.98 -13.10
C LYS A 69 -6.96 -25.06 -12.63
N ASP A 70 -7.32 -24.18 -11.69
CA ASP A 70 -8.64 -24.17 -11.05
C ASP A 70 -9.30 -22.79 -11.12
N LEU A 71 -10.63 -22.73 -10.93
CA LEU A 71 -11.39 -21.46 -10.90
C LEU A 71 -10.88 -20.48 -9.83
N SER A 72 -10.39 -20.99 -8.70
CA SER A 72 -9.78 -20.19 -7.63
C SER A 72 -8.50 -19.46 -8.07
N SER A 73 -7.89 -19.89 -9.17
CA SER A 73 -6.73 -19.27 -9.82
C SER A 73 -7.10 -18.06 -10.68
N TYR A 74 -8.38 -17.72 -10.80
CA TYR A 74 -8.85 -16.50 -11.46
C TYR A 74 -9.26 -15.45 -10.41
N ARG A 75 -9.01 -14.18 -10.73
CA ARG A 75 -9.59 -13.03 -10.04
C ARG A 75 -10.75 -12.54 -10.90
N PRO A 76 -11.99 -12.55 -10.39
CA PRO A 76 -13.08 -11.95 -11.14
C PRO A 76 -12.96 -10.43 -11.06
N VAL A 77 -13.02 -9.76 -12.21
CA VAL A 77 -13.03 -8.29 -12.32
C VAL A 77 -14.42 -7.85 -12.74
N ALA A 78 -15.10 -7.09 -11.89
CA ALA A 78 -16.41 -6.55 -12.19
C ALA A 78 -16.31 -5.24 -12.98
N LEU A 79 -16.90 -5.21 -14.17
CA LEU A 79 -17.10 -3.98 -14.94
C LEU A 79 -18.48 -3.41 -14.62
N THR A 80 -18.53 -2.33 -13.83
CA THR A 80 -19.76 -1.58 -13.57
C THR A 80 -19.93 -0.38 -14.50
N SER A 81 -21.19 0.08 -14.62
CA SER A 81 -21.59 1.29 -15.34
C SER A 81 -20.72 2.49 -14.98
N HIS A 82 -20.42 3.33 -15.98
CA HIS A 82 -19.71 4.59 -15.74
C HIS A 82 -20.54 5.62 -14.98
N LEU A 83 -21.88 5.53 -15.04
CA LEU A 83 -22.77 6.35 -14.24
C LEU A 83 -22.65 5.96 -12.76
N MET A 84 -22.73 4.66 -12.45
CA MET A 84 -22.51 4.15 -11.09
C MET A 84 -21.15 4.59 -10.54
N LYS A 85 -20.07 4.38 -11.30
CA LYS A 85 -18.71 4.79 -10.89
C LYS A 85 -18.61 6.30 -10.62
N THR A 86 -19.40 7.11 -11.33
CA THR A 86 -19.45 8.57 -11.13
C THR A 86 -20.15 8.90 -9.81
N LEU A 87 -21.30 8.28 -9.53
CA LEU A 87 -21.99 8.42 -8.25
C LEU A 87 -21.12 7.92 -7.08
N GLU A 88 -20.46 6.76 -7.21
CA GLU A 88 -19.54 6.24 -6.20
C GLU A 88 -18.42 7.22 -5.85
N ARG A 89 -17.84 7.92 -6.84
CA ARG A 89 -16.81 8.94 -6.59
C ARG A 89 -17.36 10.16 -5.85
N LEU A 90 -18.58 10.59 -6.19
CA LEU A 90 -19.25 11.69 -5.50
C LEU A 90 -19.54 11.34 -4.03
N VAL A 91 -20.11 10.15 -3.80
CA VAL A 91 -20.37 9.62 -2.45
C VAL A 91 -19.06 9.48 -1.68
N LEU A 92 -18.00 8.92 -2.29
CA LEU A 92 -16.70 8.79 -1.64
C LEU A 92 -16.10 10.15 -1.23
N ASN A 93 -16.20 11.17 -2.09
CA ASN A 93 -15.71 12.51 -1.80
C ASN A 93 -16.45 13.16 -0.62
N HIS A 94 -17.75 12.86 -0.46
CA HIS A 94 -18.56 13.34 0.66
C HIS A 94 -18.33 12.53 1.93
N LEU A 95 -18.21 11.20 1.82
CA LEU A 95 -18.04 10.28 2.94
C LEU A 95 -16.70 10.47 3.64
N ARG A 96 -15.60 10.69 2.88
CA ARG A 96 -14.23 10.78 3.42
C ARG A 96 -14.06 11.80 4.55
N PRO A 97 -14.52 13.06 4.43
CA PRO A 97 -14.47 14.02 5.52
C PRO A 97 -15.25 13.58 6.77
N LEU A 98 -16.44 12.98 6.59
CA LEU A 98 -17.33 12.60 7.69
C LEU A 98 -16.69 11.54 8.60
N VAL A 99 -16.10 10.53 8.00
CA VAL A 99 -15.54 9.37 8.72
C VAL A 99 -14.06 9.56 9.09
N ARG A 100 -13.48 10.73 8.85
CA ARG A 100 -12.03 10.95 8.96
C ARG A 100 -11.50 10.64 10.37
N SER A 101 -12.25 11.01 11.40
CA SER A 101 -11.89 10.78 12.80
C SER A 101 -11.98 9.31 13.21
N SER A 102 -12.79 8.51 12.52
CA SER A 102 -12.99 7.10 12.82
C SER A 102 -12.01 6.18 12.09
N LEU A 103 -11.19 6.72 11.18
CA LEU A 103 -10.20 5.94 10.45
C LEU A 103 -9.01 5.59 11.34
N ASP A 104 -8.59 4.33 11.31
CA ASP A 104 -7.36 3.89 11.97
C ASP A 104 -6.14 4.63 11.38
N PRO A 105 -5.34 5.32 12.21
CA PRO A 105 -4.09 5.95 11.77
C PRO A 105 -3.12 5.00 11.07
N LEU A 106 -3.11 3.70 11.42
CA LEU A 106 -2.27 2.67 10.82
C LEU A 106 -2.96 1.91 9.66
N GLN A 107 -4.04 2.47 9.10
CA GLN A 107 -4.59 2.08 7.80
C GLN A 107 -3.88 2.85 6.67
N PHE A 108 -2.98 2.18 5.96
CA PHE A 108 -2.18 2.78 4.89
C PHE A 108 -2.85 2.73 3.52
N ALA A 109 -3.75 1.77 3.27
CA ALA A 109 -4.40 1.65 1.97
C ALA A 109 -5.52 2.68 1.78
N TYR A 110 -5.73 3.06 0.52
CA TYR A 110 -6.81 3.96 0.08
C TYR A 110 -6.84 5.33 0.77
N GLN A 111 -5.74 5.72 1.43
CA GLN A 111 -5.53 7.03 2.00
C GLN A 111 -4.85 7.97 0.99
N PRO A 112 -5.30 9.23 0.84
CA PRO A 112 -4.67 10.17 -0.09
C PRO A 112 -3.21 10.43 0.29
N GLY A 113 -2.31 10.24 -0.69
CA GLY A 113 -0.89 10.51 -0.52
C GLY A 113 -0.11 9.45 0.26
N ILE A 114 -0.75 8.42 0.80
CA ILE A 114 -0.08 7.27 1.44
C ILE A 114 0.00 6.13 0.43
N GLY A 115 1.19 5.55 0.30
CA GLY A 115 1.48 4.44 -0.59
C GLY A 115 1.94 3.19 0.15
N VAL A 116 2.20 2.15 -0.63
CA VAL A 116 2.73 0.87 -0.14
C VAL A 116 4.04 1.03 0.63
N GLU A 117 4.94 1.87 0.13
CA GLU A 117 6.25 2.10 0.73
C GLU A 117 6.13 2.69 2.15
N ASP A 118 5.09 3.47 2.45
CA ASP A 118 4.90 4.08 3.76
C ASP A 118 4.59 3.03 4.84
N ALA A 119 3.79 2.01 4.51
CA ALA A 119 3.50 0.88 5.41
C ALA A 119 4.75 0.04 5.69
N ILE A 120 5.62 -0.13 4.68
CA ILE A 120 6.88 -0.86 4.80
C ILE A 120 7.90 -0.05 5.62
N ILE A 121 8.00 1.26 5.34
CA ILE A 121 8.88 2.17 6.08
C ILE A 121 8.49 2.20 7.56
N TYR A 122 7.20 2.32 7.86
CA TYR A 122 6.71 2.34 9.25
C TYR A 122 7.05 1.05 10.00
N LEU A 123 6.76 -0.10 9.39
CA LEU A 123 7.09 -1.43 9.94
C LEU A 123 8.59 -1.55 10.22
N LEU A 124 9.43 -1.24 9.23
CA LEU A 124 10.88 -1.34 9.35
C LEU A 124 11.44 -0.36 10.37
N HIS A 125 10.91 0.85 10.43
CA HIS A 125 11.33 1.88 11.39
C HIS A 125 11.06 1.41 12.83
N ARG A 126 9.85 0.94 13.13
CA ARG A 126 9.49 0.38 14.45
C ARG A 126 10.36 -0.83 14.81
N ALA A 127 10.49 -1.79 13.89
CA ALA A 127 11.27 -2.99 14.11
C ALA A 127 12.77 -2.69 14.35
N LEU A 128 13.39 -1.91 13.46
CA LEU A 128 14.82 -1.62 13.54
C LEU A 128 15.17 -0.71 14.73
N THR A 129 14.30 0.23 15.08
CA THR A 129 14.48 1.08 16.26
C THR A 129 14.44 0.25 17.55
N HIS A 130 13.53 -0.73 17.65
CA HIS A 130 13.47 -1.65 18.78
C HIS A 130 14.73 -2.52 18.89
N LEU A 131 15.20 -3.03 17.75
CA LEU A 131 16.37 -3.90 17.64
C LEU A 131 17.72 -3.22 17.96
N GLU A 132 17.72 -1.91 18.22
CA GLU A 132 18.87 -1.20 18.78
C GLU A 132 19.14 -1.60 20.24
N LYS A 133 18.10 -2.04 20.97
CA LYS A 133 18.18 -2.46 22.37
C LYS A 133 18.78 -3.86 22.49
N PRO A 134 19.75 -4.11 23.39
CA PRO A 134 20.22 -5.45 23.68
C PRO A 134 19.06 -6.36 24.15
N GLY A 135 19.13 -7.66 23.82
CA GLY A 135 18.12 -8.63 24.28
C GLY A 135 16.76 -8.53 23.59
N SER A 136 16.60 -7.64 22.60
CA SER A 136 15.35 -7.46 21.87
C SER A 136 15.20 -8.41 20.67
N THR A 137 13.94 -8.74 20.36
CA THR A 137 13.54 -9.46 19.14
C THR A 137 12.28 -8.83 18.55
N VAL A 138 11.96 -9.16 17.30
CA VAL A 138 10.73 -8.73 16.64
C VAL A 138 10.02 -9.94 16.06
N ARG A 139 8.71 -10.04 16.30
CA ARG A 139 7.82 -11.02 15.64
C ARG A 139 6.82 -10.27 14.79
N ILE A 140 6.55 -10.79 13.59
CA ILE A 140 5.61 -10.17 12.66
C ILE A 140 4.65 -11.24 12.16
N MET A 141 3.37 -11.11 12.48
CA MET A 141 2.30 -11.95 11.96
C MET A 141 1.70 -11.29 10.73
N PHE A 142 1.83 -11.92 9.57
CA PHE A 142 1.19 -11.48 8.33
C PHE A 142 -0.08 -12.29 8.11
N PHE A 143 -1.24 -11.64 8.18
CA PHE A 143 -2.54 -12.26 7.98
C PHE A 143 -2.94 -12.20 6.50
N ASP A 144 -3.48 -13.31 6.01
CA ASP A 144 -4.16 -13.39 4.71
C ASP A 144 -5.62 -13.76 4.96
N PHE A 145 -6.55 -13.06 4.31
CA PHE A 145 -7.98 -13.35 4.41
C PHE A 145 -8.45 -14.17 3.22
N SER A 146 -9.31 -15.16 3.49
CA SER A 146 -10.06 -15.88 2.47
C SER A 146 -11.15 -14.98 1.90
N SER A 147 -10.83 -14.27 0.82
CA SER A 147 -11.79 -13.45 0.06
C SER A 147 -12.41 -12.28 0.86
N ALA A 148 -11.58 -11.51 1.56
CA ALA A 148 -11.97 -10.41 2.47
C ALA A 148 -13.17 -9.57 2.02
N PHE A 149 -13.15 -9.03 0.79
CA PHE A 149 -14.22 -8.16 0.30
C PHE A 149 -15.59 -8.84 0.19
N ASN A 150 -15.61 -10.15 -0.07
CA ASN A 150 -16.86 -10.88 -0.22
C ASN A 150 -17.45 -11.31 1.13
N THR A 151 -16.69 -11.20 2.23
CA THR A 151 -17.17 -11.61 3.57
C THR A 151 -17.70 -10.44 4.40
N ILE A 152 -17.57 -9.20 3.90
CA ILE A 152 -18.17 -8.00 4.50
C ILE A 152 -19.67 -8.24 4.71
N GLN A 153 -20.15 -8.00 5.92
CA GLN A 153 -21.58 -7.99 6.22
C GLN A 153 -22.15 -6.58 6.04
N PRO A 154 -23.02 -6.31 5.04
CA PRO A 154 -23.51 -4.96 4.74
C PRO A 154 -24.24 -4.29 5.91
N ARG A 155 -24.99 -5.07 6.70
CA ARG A 155 -25.70 -4.56 7.89
C ARG A 155 -24.73 -4.09 8.97
N LEU A 156 -23.71 -4.91 9.28
CA LEU A 156 -22.69 -4.54 10.24
C LEU A 156 -21.90 -3.30 9.79
N LEU A 157 -21.58 -3.19 8.49
CA LEU A 157 -20.96 -1.99 7.95
C LEU A 157 -21.85 -0.75 8.10
N LYS A 158 -23.16 -0.88 7.86
CA LYS A 158 -24.12 0.21 8.06
C LYS A 158 -24.07 0.72 9.50
N ASP A 159 -24.10 -0.19 10.47
CA ASP A 159 -24.06 0.18 11.90
C ASP A 159 -22.74 0.91 12.24
N LYS A 160 -21.60 0.43 11.72
CA LYS A 160 -20.30 1.10 11.88
C LYS A 160 -20.26 2.50 11.24
N LEU A 161 -20.92 2.70 10.10
CA LEU A 161 -21.02 4.00 9.44
C LEU A 161 -21.84 4.99 10.27
N GLU A 162 -22.98 4.57 10.80
CA GLU A 162 -23.83 5.40 11.66
C GLU A 162 -23.11 5.77 12.96
N LEU A 163 -22.39 4.82 13.58
CA LEU A 163 -21.52 5.09 14.73
C LEU A 163 -20.37 6.06 14.41
N SER A 164 -19.94 6.11 13.15
CA SER A 164 -18.92 7.05 12.67
C SER A 164 -19.48 8.42 12.28
N GLY A 165 -20.76 8.70 12.56
CA GLY A 165 -21.40 9.99 12.29
C GLY A 165 -21.91 10.16 10.86
N VAL A 166 -22.03 9.08 10.08
CA VAL A 166 -22.68 9.11 8.77
C VAL A 166 -24.19 9.09 8.96
N ASP A 167 -24.91 9.95 8.24
CA ASP A 167 -26.36 10.04 8.36
C ASP A 167 -27.06 8.74 7.92
N HIS A 168 -28.29 8.55 8.40
CA HIS A 168 -29.07 7.35 8.13
C HIS A 168 -29.35 7.15 6.62
N HIS A 169 -29.63 8.21 5.85
CA HIS A 169 -29.95 8.09 4.43
C HIS A 169 -28.74 7.63 3.62
N MET A 170 -27.57 8.20 3.87
CA MET A 170 -26.33 7.77 3.23
C MET A 170 -25.95 6.35 3.63
N SER A 171 -26.07 6.00 4.91
CA SER A 171 -25.80 4.65 5.42
C SER A 171 -26.75 3.62 4.82
N GLN A 172 -28.04 3.97 4.67
CA GLN A 172 -29.04 3.15 4.02
C GLN A 172 -28.77 3.00 2.52
N TRP A 173 -28.35 4.06 1.84
CA TRP A 173 -27.93 4.00 0.44
C TRP A 173 -26.70 3.10 0.26
N ILE A 174 -25.73 3.14 1.18
CA ILE A 174 -24.55 2.25 1.17
C ILE A 174 -24.97 0.79 1.44
N LEU A 175 -25.93 0.56 2.34
CA LEU A 175 -26.50 -0.76 2.57
C LEU A 175 -27.13 -1.30 1.28
N ASP A 176 -28.04 -0.54 0.65
CA ASP A 176 -28.67 -0.93 -0.61
C ASP A 176 -27.65 -1.09 -1.75
N TYR A 177 -26.61 -0.27 -1.75
CA TYR A 177 -25.48 -0.38 -2.65
C TYR A 177 -24.76 -1.71 -2.51
N LEU A 178 -24.61 -2.27 -1.30
CA LEU A 178 -23.90 -3.52 -1.09
C LEU A 178 -24.80 -4.76 -1.18
N THR A 179 -26.11 -4.63 -1.00
CA THR A 179 -27.06 -5.74 -1.09
C THR A 179 -27.43 -6.06 -2.54
N GLU A 180 -27.79 -7.32 -2.78
CA GLU A 180 -28.28 -7.83 -4.07
C GLU A 180 -27.31 -7.58 -5.25
N ARG A 181 -26.01 -7.47 -4.95
CA ARG A 181 -24.96 -7.41 -5.95
C ARG A 181 -24.25 -8.76 -6.08
N PRO A 182 -23.97 -9.20 -7.31
CA PRO A 182 -23.23 -10.43 -7.50
C PRO A 182 -21.77 -10.34 -7.02
N GLN A 183 -21.09 -9.17 -7.07
CA GLN A 183 -19.69 -9.00 -6.61
C GLN A 183 -19.30 -7.53 -6.26
N TYR A 184 -18.24 -7.35 -5.46
CA TYR A 184 -17.79 -6.07 -4.88
C TYR A 184 -16.64 -5.34 -5.61
N GLY A 185 -16.37 -5.64 -6.89
CA GLY A 185 -15.29 -5.01 -7.67
C GLY A 185 -15.59 -3.56 -8.12
N THR A 186 -15.65 -2.61 -7.19
CA THR A 186 -16.19 -1.26 -7.43
C THR A 186 -15.26 -0.15 -6.92
N VAL A 187 -15.60 1.12 -7.18
CA VAL A 187 -14.80 2.29 -6.76
C VAL A 187 -14.93 2.53 -5.26
N LEU A 188 -16.13 2.35 -4.70
CA LEU A 188 -16.43 2.65 -3.30
C LEU A 188 -16.06 1.51 -2.35
N ALA A 189 -16.21 0.25 -2.77
CA ALA A 189 -15.98 -0.93 -1.90
C ALA A 189 -14.60 -0.98 -1.22
N PRO A 190 -13.47 -0.63 -1.89
CA PRO A 190 -12.17 -0.61 -1.24
C PRO A 190 -12.09 0.30 -0.02
N PHE A 191 -12.69 1.49 -0.11
CA PHE A 191 -12.74 2.43 1.01
C PHE A 191 -13.70 1.95 2.10
N LEU A 192 -14.86 1.39 1.73
CA LEU A 192 -15.79 0.82 2.70
C LEU A 192 -15.18 -0.33 3.52
N PHE A 193 -14.32 -1.15 2.91
CA PHE A 193 -13.56 -2.17 3.64
C PHE A 193 -12.62 -1.55 4.69
N THR A 194 -12.00 -0.41 4.38
CA THR A 194 -11.18 0.28 5.40
C THR A 194 -11.99 0.71 6.60
N LEU A 195 -13.24 1.19 6.40
CA LEU A 195 -14.15 1.56 7.47
C LEU A 195 -14.67 0.33 8.24
N TYR A 196 -14.94 -0.76 7.53
CA TYR A 196 -15.35 -2.02 8.12
C TYR A 196 -14.33 -2.58 9.13
N THR A 197 -13.05 -2.30 8.90
CA THR A 197 -11.94 -2.77 9.75
C THR A 197 -11.38 -1.70 10.68
N ALA A 198 -11.98 -0.50 10.72
CA ALA A 198 -11.38 0.64 11.39
C ALA A 198 -11.47 0.57 12.92
N ASP A 199 -12.49 -0.11 13.44
CA ASP A 199 -12.81 -0.25 14.86
C ASP A 199 -11.90 -1.24 15.63
N PHE A 200 -11.07 -2.02 14.92
CA PHE A 200 -10.02 -2.81 15.55
C PHE A 200 -8.64 -2.23 15.26
N SER A 201 -7.95 -1.84 16.32
CA SER A 201 -6.60 -1.29 16.26
C SER A 201 -5.79 -1.80 17.45
N ILE A 202 -4.52 -2.09 17.22
CA ILE A 202 -3.53 -2.31 18.26
C ILE A 202 -2.47 -1.23 18.06
N SER A 203 -2.26 -0.38 19.06
CA SER A 203 -1.27 0.68 18.99
C SER A 203 -0.66 0.93 20.36
N SER A 204 0.30 0.08 20.72
CA SER A 204 1.10 0.24 21.92
C SER A 204 2.58 0.49 21.57
N PRO A 205 3.41 0.83 22.56
CA PRO A 205 4.85 0.88 22.39
C PRO A 205 5.48 -0.45 21.99
N ARG A 206 4.89 -1.59 22.38
CA ARG A 206 5.44 -2.95 22.17
C ARG A 206 4.72 -3.75 21.10
N CYS A 207 3.54 -3.37 20.67
CA CYS A 207 2.76 -4.10 19.69
C CYS A 207 1.93 -3.13 18.85
N HIS A 208 1.88 -3.33 17.54
CA HIS A 208 0.97 -2.57 16.70
C HIS A 208 0.39 -3.41 15.55
N LEU A 209 -0.84 -3.10 15.16
CA LEU A 209 -1.49 -3.61 13.96
C LEU A 209 -1.40 -2.53 12.88
N GLN A 210 -0.88 -2.90 11.71
CA GLN A 210 -0.91 -2.06 10.53
C GLN A 210 -1.67 -2.76 9.41
N LYS A 211 -2.48 -1.98 8.67
CA LYS A 211 -3.38 -2.47 7.64
C LYS A 211 -3.04 -1.84 6.30
N PHE A 212 -3.07 -2.63 5.25
CA PHE A 212 -3.07 -2.17 3.87
C PHE A 212 -4.15 -2.93 3.11
N SER A 213 -5.39 -2.42 3.20
CA SER A 213 -6.57 -3.14 2.69
C SER A 213 -6.70 -4.45 3.48
N ASP A 214 -6.77 -5.59 2.79
CA ASP A 214 -6.84 -6.94 3.31
C ASP A 214 -5.50 -7.45 3.84
N ASP A 215 -4.37 -6.90 3.38
CA ASP A 215 -3.04 -7.25 3.93
C ASP A 215 -2.89 -6.62 5.32
N SER A 216 -2.98 -7.44 6.37
CA SER A 216 -2.82 -7.00 7.78
C SER A 216 -1.55 -7.58 8.38
N ALA A 217 -0.83 -6.77 9.16
CA ALA A 217 0.36 -7.23 9.88
C ALA A 217 0.36 -6.75 11.33
N ILE A 218 0.48 -7.69 12.28
CA ILE A 218 0.75 -7.38 13.68
C ILE A 218 2.25 -7.49 13.92
N VAL A 219 2.84 -6.43 14.47
CA VAL A 219 4.28 -6.33 14.75
C VAL A 219 4.47 -6.30 16.27
N GLY A 220 5.04 -7.36 16.82
CA GLY A 220 5.44 -7.47 18.22
C GLY A 220 6.92 -7.11 18.42
N LEU A 221 7.18 -6.17 19.32
CA LEU A 221 8.49 -5.67 19.73
C LEU A 221 8.82 -6.25 21.11
N ILE A 222 9.51 -7.39 21.11
CA ILE A 222 9.70 -8.25 22.28
C ILE A 222 10.99 -7.89 23.00
N THR A 223 10.90 -7.77 24.32
CA THR A 223 12.02 -7.52 25.23
C THR A 223 12.03 -8.64 26.25
N ASP A 224 13.21 -9.16 26.59
CA ASP A 224 13.37 -10.19 27.63
C ASP A 224 12.48 -11.43 27.43
N GLU A 225 12.23 -11.80 26.17
CA GLU A 225 11.41 -12.96 25.78
C GLU A 225 9.91 -12.85 26.13
N ASP A 226 9.45 -11.71 26.63
CA ASP A 226 8.03 -11.47 26.86
C ASP A 226 7.29 -11.14 25.55
N ASP A 227 6.60 -12.15 25.01
CA ASP A 227 5.74 -12.05 23.83
C ASP A 227 4.24 -12.03 24.15
N SER A 228 3.88 -11.86 25.43
CA SER A 228 2.50 -11.99 25.93
C SER A 228 1.54 -11.03 25.23
N GLU A 229 1.95 -9.76 25.08
CA GLU A 229 1.13 -8.72 24.44
C GLU A 229 0.94 -8.98 22.94
N TYR A 230 1.97 -9.49 22.27
CA TYR A 230 1.90 -9.86 20.86
C TYR A 230 0.96 -11.05 20.64
N ARG A 231 1.05 -12.08 21.50
CA ARG A 231 0.18 -13.25 21.46
C ARG A 231 -1.27 -12.88 21.76
N GLN A 232 -1.50 -12.13 22.83
CA GLN A 232 -2.85 -11.69 23.21
C GLN A 232 -3.46 -10.83 22.11
N GLY A 233 -2.75 -9.83 21.60
CA GLY A 233 -3.25 -9.00 20.51
C GLY A 233 -3.51 -9.78 19.22
N THR A 234 -2.74 -10.84 18.96
CA THR A 234 -3.01 -11.76 17.85
C THR A 234 -4.30 -12.54 18.04
N LEU A 235 -4.55 -13.07 19.25
CA LEU A 235 -5.78 -13.79 19.58
C LEU A 235 -7.00 -12.86 19.54
N ASP A 236 -6.90 -11.67 20.15
CA ASP A 236 -7.95 -10.65 20.12
C ASP A 236 -8.32 -10.27 18.69
N PHE A 237 -7.32 -10.15 17.80
CA PHE A 237 -7.56 -9.87 16.38
C PHE A 237 -8.25 -11.03 15.67
N VAL A 238 -7.87 -12.28 15.97
CA VAL A 238 -8.51 -13.48 15.42
C VAL A 238 -9.98 -13.55 15.87
N ASP A 239 -10.25 -13.31 17.14
CA ASP A 239 -11.60 -13.32 17.72
C ASP A 239 -12.44 -12.20 17.13
N TRP A 240 -11.89 -10.99 17.03
CA TRP A 240 -12.56 -9.87 16.37
C TRP A 240 -12.84 -10.18 14.90
N CYS A 241 -11.90 -10.80 14.17
CA CYS A 241 -12.13 -11.22 12.78
C CYS A 241 -13.30 -12.20 12.68
N GLN A 242 -13.40 -13.18 13.59
CA GLN A 242 -14.53 -14.12 13.63
C GLN A 242 -15.86 -13.41 13.87
N GLN A 243 -15.92 -12.50 14.85
CA GLN A 243 -17.12 -11.70 15.16
C GLN A 243 -17.53 -10.79 13.99
N ASN A 244 -16.56 -10.36 13.18
CA ASN A 244 -16.78 -9.50 12.02
C ASN A 244 -16.83 -10.28 10.70
N HIS A 245 -16.96 -11.61 10.74
CA HIS A 245 -17.06 -12.49 9.57
C HIS A 245 -15.89 -12.35 8.58
N LEU A 246 -14.70 -11.99 9.05
CA LEU A 246 -13.46 -11.99 8.28
C LEU A 246 -12.76 -13.34 8.44
N LEU A 247 -12.76 -14.12 7.37
CA LEU A 247 -12.22 -15.48 7.40
C LEU A 247 -10.71 -15.46 7.20
N ILE A 248 -9.94 -15.74 8.25
CA ILE A 248 -8.47 -15.85 8.17
C ILE A 248 -8.08 -17.14 7.44
N ASN A 249 -7.13 -17.04 6.52
CA ASN A 249 -6.52 -18.19 5.84
C ASN A 249 -5.25 -18.63 6.60
N ALA A 250 -5.41 -19.49 7.61
CA ALA A 250 -4.29 -19.93 8.45
C ALA A 250 -3.12 -20.55 7.65
N GLY A 251 -3.40 -21.21 6.50
CA GLY A 251 -2.36 -21.79 5.64
C GLY A 251 -1.52 -20.75 4.88
N LYS A 252 -2.05 -19.54 4.66
CA LYS A 252 -1.34 -18.42 4.03
C LYS A 252 -0.86 -17.36 5.00
N THR A 253 -1.44 -17.31 6.19
CA THR A 253 -0.90 -16.54 7.32
C THR A 253 0.48 -17.09 7.66
N LYS A 254 1.46 -16.19 7.81
CA LYS A 254 2.85 -16.56 8.12
C LYS A 254 3.40 -15.66 9.21
N GLU A 255 4.33 -16.22 9.97
CA GLU A 255 5.07 -15.49 10.98
C GLU A 255 6.53 -15.29 10.55
N LEU A 256 7.05 -14.08 10.73
CA LEU A 256 8.46 -13.76 10.56
C LEU A 256 9.06 -13.40 11.92
N VAL A 257 10.10 -14.11 12.34
CA VAL A 257 10.82 -13.84 13.58
C VAL A 257 12.19 -13.26 13.25
N VAL A 258 12.50 -12.08 13.80
CA VAL A 258 13.79 -11.41 13.69
C VAL A 258 14.48 -11.45 15.06
N ASP A 259 15.53 -12.26 15.16
CA ASP A 259 16.33 -12.42 16.36
C ASP A 259 17.83 -12.29 16.04
N PHE A 260 18.50 -11.30 16.63
CA PHE A 260 19.94 -11.06 16.49
C PHE A 260 20.73 -11.34 17.78
N ARG A 261 20.09 -11.95 18.79
CA ARG A 261 20.75 -12.29 20.06
C ARG A 261 21.77 -13.40 19.82
N ARG A 262 22.89 -13.35 20.54
CA ARG A 262 24.00 -14.31 20.41
C ARG A 262 23.82 -15.58 21.27
N ARG A 263 22.67 -15.75 21.93
CA ARG A 263 22.37 -16.90 22.81
C ARG A 263 21.86 -18.09 21.97
N ARG A 264 21.80 -19.29 22.56
CA ARG A 264 21.19 -20.46 21.90
C ARG A 264 19.77 -20.06 21.44
N PRO A 265 19.32 -20.52 20.25
CA PRO A 265 17.98 -20.20 19.76
C PRO A 265 16.96 -20.68 20.79
N THR A 266 16.26 -19.75 21.44
CA THR A 266 15.06 -20.09 22.19
C THR A 266 14.08 -20.64 21.17
N THR A 267 13.59 -21.86 21.35
CA THR A 267 12.63 -22.46 20.41
C THR A 267 11.36 -21.62 20.47
N VAL A 268 11.14 -20.77 19.46
CA VAL A 268 9.97 -19.91 19.41
C VAL A 268 8.75 -20.78 19.18
N THR A 269 7.87 -20.87 20.18
CA THR A 269 6.62 -21.61 20.03
C THR A 269 5.74 -20.92 18.99
N PRO A 270 5.33 -21.62 17.92
CA PRO A 270 4.41 -21.08 16.94
C PRO A 270 3.13 -20.55 17.60
N VAL A 271 2.57 -19.46 17.07
CA VAL A 271 1.23 -19.03 17.47
C VAL A 271 0.21 -19.99 16.87
N ASN A 272 -0.75 -20.45 17.68
CA ASN A 272 -1.84 -21.28 17.19
C ASN A 272 -3.02 -20.39 16.81
N ILE A 273 -3.46 -20.49 15.56
CA ILE A 273 -4.66 -19.81 15.05
C ILE A 273 -5.62 -20.90 14.57
N GLN A 274 -6.79 -20.99 15.20
CA GLN A 274 -7.86 -21.92 14.82
C GLN A 274 -7.40 -23.40 14.77
N GLY A 275 -6.55 -23.82 15.72
CA GLY A 275 -6.00 -25.17 15.79
C GLY A 275 -4.77 -25.40 14.92
N VAL A 276 -4.37 -24.43 14.09
CA VAL A 276 -3.22 -24.52 13.18
C VAL A 276 -2.04 -23.76 13.78
N GLY A 277 -0.91 -24.45 13.99
CA GLY A 277 0.36 -23.80 14.30
C GLY A 277 0.87 -23.02 13.10
N ILE A 278 0.97 -21.69 13.22
CA ILE A 278 1.39 -20.83 12.11
C ILE A 278 2.85 -21.09 11.75
N GLU A 279 3.11 -21.23 10.45
CA GLU A 279 4.46 -21.43 9.93
C GLU A 279 5.33 -20.19 10.15
N ILE A 280 6.47 -20.39 10.79
CA ILE A 280 7.54 -19.40 10.90
C ILE A 280 8.42 -19.51 9.66
N VAL A 281 8.53 -18.41 8.90
CA VAL A 281 9.28 -18.34 7.64
C VAL A 281 10.53 -17.49 7.77
N ASP A 282 11.55 -17.78 6.96
CA ASP A 282 12.75 -16.96 6.87
C ASP A 282 12.55 -15.68 6.04
N SER A 283 11.60 -15.70 5.11
CA SER A 283 11.27 -14.54 4.27
C SER A 283 9.79 -14.53 3.89
N TYR A 284 9.21 -13.33 3.87
CA TYR A 284 7.83 -13.08 3.47
C TYR A 284 7.74 -11.93 2.46
N ARG A 285 6.85 -12.05 1.47
CA ARG A 285 6.62 -11.01 0.46
C ARG A 285 5.48 -10.09 0.91
N TYR A 286 5.81 -9.08 1.71
CA TYR A 286 4.87 -8.08 2.20
C TYR A 286 4.72 -6.92 1.21
N LEU A 287 3.50 -6.67 0.73
CA LEU A 287 3.16 -5.59 -0.21
C LEU A 287 4.09 -5.50 -1.44
N GLY A 288 4.52 -6.66 -1.93
CA GLY A 288 5.39 -6.77 -3.10
C GLY A 288 6.89 -6.66 -2.83
N VAL A 289 7.32 -6.40 -1.60
CA VAL A 289 8.72 -6.37 -1.17
C VAL A 289 9.02 -7.59 -0.31
N HIS A 290 10.20 -8.20 -0.49
CA HIS A 290 10.62 -9.32 0.36
C HIS A 290 11.30 -8.80 1.64
N LEU A 291 10.72 -9.15 2.79
CA LEU A 291 11.33 -8.98 4.10
C LEU A 291 11.87 -10.35 4.55
N ASN A 292 13.01 -10.37 5.25
CA ASN A 292 13.57 -11.61 5.80
C ASN A 292 14.00 -11.45 7.25
N ASN A 293 14.24 -12.56 7.93
CA ASN A 293 14.61 -12.60 9.35
C ASN A 293 15.98 -11.98 9.65
N LYS A 294 16.78 -11.72 8.63
CA LYS A 294 18.07 -11.00 8.73
C LYS A 294 17.91 -9.49 8.53
N LEU A 295 16.71 -9.03 8.15
CA LEU A 295 16.41 -7.68 7.70
C LEU A 295 17.47 -7.14 6.72
N ASP A 296 17.92 -8.02 5.81
CA ASP A 296 18.75 -7.66 4.66
C ASP A 296 17.93 -7.72 3.37
N TRP A 297 18.54 -7.30 2.26
CA TRP A 297 17.84 -7.14 0.99
C TRP A 297 18.19 -8.21 -0.04
N SER A 298 18.77 -9.33 0.39
CA SER A 298 19.22 -10.41 -0.49
C SER A 298 18.07 -10.99 -1.32
N HIS A 299 17.03 -11.45 -0.64
CA HIS A 299 15.81 -12.03 -1.23
C HIS A 299 15.09 -11.04 -2.14
N ASN A 300 14.97 -9.78 -1.69
CA ASN A 300 14.34 -8.73 -2.48
C ASN A 300 15.15 -8.40 -3.74
N THR A 301 16.48 -8.28 -3.62
CA THR A 301 17.39 -8.05 -4.74
C THR A 301 17.32 -9.18 -5.76
N ASP A 302 17.28 -10.43 -5.29
CA ASP A 302 17.13 -11.60 -6.17
C ASP A 302 15.81 -11.58 -6.94
N ALA A 303 14.69 -11.32 -6.25
CA ALA A 303 13.37 -11.22 -6.87
C ALA A 303 13.31 -10.09 -7.90
N LEU A 304 13.78 -8.89 -7.54
CA LEU A 304 13.87 -7.73 -8.43
C LEU A 304 14.78 -8.02 -9.63
N TYR A 305 15.91 -8.69 -9.41
CA TYR A 305 16.85 -9.00 -10.47
C TYR A 305 16.25 -9.96 -11.50
N ARG A 306 15.62 -11.06 -11.06
CA ARG A 306 14.97 -12.03 -11.95
C ARG A 306 13.85 -11.37 -12.74
N LYS A 307 12.98 -10.60 -12.07
CA LYS A 307 11.88 -9.88 -12.71
C LYS A 307 12.40 -8.81 -13.69
N GLY A 308 13.45 -8.09 -13.30
CA GLY A 308 14.13 -7.10 -14.14
C GLY A 308 14.76 -7.71 -15.40
N GLN A 309 15.41 -8.88 -15.32
CA GLN A 309 15.91 -9.60 -16.50
C GLN A 309 14.78 -9.95 -17.47
N SER A 310 13.66 -10.48 -16.97
CA SER A 310 12.49 -10.81 -17.80
C SER A 310 11.95 -9.57 -18.55
N ARG A 311 11.87 -8.41 -17.90
CA ARG A 311 11.43 -7.16 -18.55
C ARG A 311 12.47 -6.57 -19.50
N LEU A 312 13.75 -6.70 -19.16
CA LEU A 312 14.85 -6.28 -20.01
C LEU A 312 14.90 -7.09 -21.32
N TYR A 313 14.53 -8.37 -21.29
CA TYR A 313 14.37 -9.16 -22.52
C TYR A 313 13.34 -8.54 -23.46
N LEU A 314 12.19 -8.11 -22.94
CA LEU A 314 11.16 -7.42 -23.75
C LEU A 314 11.69 -6.10 -24.35
N LEU A 315 12.42 -5.32 -23.57
CA LEU A 315 13.06 -4.09 -24.05
C LEU A 315 14.01 -4.36 -25.22
N ARG A 316 14.82 -5.42 -25.12
CA ARG A 316 15.74 -5.85 -26.20
C ARG A 316 14.98 -6.32 -27.44
N ARG A 317 13.89 -7.06 -27.26
CA ARG A 317 13.04 -7.51 -28.38
C ARG A 317 12.42 -6.34 -29.12
N LEU A 318 11.91 -5.33 -28.40
CA LEU A 318 11.40 -4.11 -29.03
C LEU A 318 12.49 -3.38 -29.82
N ARG A 319 13.70 -3.24 -29.25
CA ARG A 319 14.85 -2.68 -29.98
C ARG A 319 15.16 -3.47 -31.25
N SER A 320 15.10 -4.81 -31.21
CA SER A 320 15.32 -5.66 -32.40
C SER A 320 14.25 -5.50 -33.49
N PHE A 321 13.05 -5.02 -33.14
CA PHE A 321 12.02 -4.65 -34.10
C PHE A 321 12.13 -3.20 -34.58
N GLY A 322 13.25 -2.53 -34.33
CA GLY A 322 13.49 -1.15 -34.77
C GLY A 322 12.85 -0.07 -33.88
N VAL A 323 12.24 -0.43 -32.74
CA VAL A 323 11.68 0.56 -31.80
C VAL A 323 12.82 1.36 -31.17
N GLN A 324 12.72 2.69 -31.20
CA GLN A 324 13.81 3.57 -30.81
C GLN A 324 13.34 4.90 -30.22
N GLY A 325 14.31 5.69 -29.71
CA GLY A 325 14.08 7.02 -29.16
C GLY A 325 13.10 7.03 -27.98
N ALA A 326 12.20 8.02 -27.98
CA ALA A 326 11.25 8.27 -26.90
C ALA A 326 10.35 7.05 -26.61
N LEU A 327 9.89 6.32 -27.63
CA LEU A 327 9.00 5.18 -27.43
C LEU A 327 9.68 4.04 -26.65
N LEU A 328 10.94 3.73 -27.00
CA LEU A 328 11.71 2.72 -26.29
C LEU A 328 12.03 3.15 -24.85
N LYS A 329 12.32 4.43 -24.65
CA LYS A 329 12.54 5.02 -23.32
C LYS A 329 11.26 4.97 -22.47
N SER A 330 10.11 5.31 -23.02
CA SER A 330 8.81 5.18 -22.34
C SER A 330 8.50 3.73 -21.96
N PHE A 331 8.85 2.77 -22.81
CA PHE A 331 8.73 1.35 -22.46
C PHE A 331 9.66 0.98 -21.29
N TYR A 332 10.92 1.42 -21.31
CA TYR A 332 11.83 1.21 -20.19
C TYR A 332 11.26 1.79 -18.89
N ASP A 333 10.80 3.04 -18.90
CA ASP A 333 10.29 3.72 -17.70
C ASP A 333 9.04 3.03 -17.15
N SER A 334 8.12 2.63 -18.01
CA SER A 334 6.85 2.02 -17.62
C SER A 334 6.92 0.53 -17.27
N VAL A 335 7.87 -0.22 -17.85
CA VAL A 335 7.90 -1.70 -17.72
C VAL A 335 9.15 -2.21 -16.98
N VAL A 336 10.31 -1.61 -17.19
CA VAL A 336 11.59 -2.07 -16.60
C VAL A 336 11.88 -1.30 -15.31
N ALA A 337 11.92 0.03 -15.39
CA ALA A 337 12.23 0.91 -14.26
C ALA A 337 11.15 0.81 -13.16
N SER A 338 9.87 0.73 -13.54
CA SER A 338 8.75 0.54 -12.62
C SER A 338 8.88 -0.72 -11.75
N VAL A 339 9.51 -1.77 -12.28
CA VAL A 339 9.80 -3.00 -11.54
C VAL A 339 11.06 -2.84 -10.68
N ILE A 340 12.17 -2.40 -11.27
CA ILE A 340 13.47 -2.36 -10.58
C ILE A 340 13.46 -1.36 -9.42
N PHE A 341 12.77 -0.23 -9.58
CA PHE A 341 12.69 0.83 -8.58
C PHE A 341 11.41 0.78 -7.74
N TYR A 342 10.70 -0.34 -7.73
CA TYR A 342 9.54 -0.53 -6.86
C TYR A 342 9.96 -0.43 -5.37
N SER A 343 9.31 0.47 -4.63
CA SER A 343 9.61 0.76 -3.21
C SER A 343 11.10 0.99 -2.93
N VAL A 344 11.84 1.58 -3.87
CA VAL A 344 13.31 1.78 -3.77
C VAL A 344 13.73 2.52 -2.52
N VAL A 345 12.88 3.41 -2.02
CA VAL A 345 13.05 4.19 -0.79
C VAL A 345 13.25 3.31 0.44
N CYS A 346 12.65 2.10 0.47
CA CYS A 346 12.75 1.19 1.59
C CYS A 346 14.13 0.51 1.69
N TRP A 347 14.80 0.25 0.56
CA TRP A 347 15.92 -0.69 0.50
C TRP A 347 17.24 -0.14 -0.07
N SER A 348 17.22 0.93 -0.87
CA SER A 348 18.41 1.38 -1.61
C SER A 348 19.61 1.75 -0.73
N SER A 349 19.37 2.45 0.37
CA SER A 349 20.40 2.89 1.33
C SER A 349 21.02 1.73 2.11
N SER A 350 20.28 0.63 2.24
CA SER A 350 20.65 -0.56 3.01
C SER A 350 21.26 -1.68 2.17
N LEU A 351 21.35 -1.53 0.84
CA LEU A 351 21.99 -2.53 -0.01
C LEU A 351 23.47 -2.74 0.31
N LEU A 352 23.90 -4.00 0.29
CA LEU A 352 25.32 -4.35 0.23
C LEU A 352 25.92 -3.96 -1.12
N ALA A 353 27.24 -3.77 -1.15
CA ALA A 353 27.95 -3.38 -2.38
C ALA A 353 27.73 -4.39 -3.52
N ALA A 354 27.70 -5.68 -3.23
CA ALA A 354 27.45 -6.74 -4.21
C ALA A 354 26.02 -6.67 -4.78
N GLU A 355 25.02 -6.47 -3.93
CA GLU A 355 23.60 -6.34 -4.32
C GLU A 355 23.39 -5.11 -5.22
N ARG A 356 23.96 -3.97 -4.82
CA ARG A 356 23.95 -2.74 -5.61
C ARG A 356 24.59 -2.93 -6.98
N LYS A 357 25.82 -3.46 -7.03
CA LYS A 357 26.53 -3.75 -8.28
C LYS A 357 25.71 -4.65 -9.21
N ARG A 358 24.97 -5.61 -8.64
CA ARG A 358 24.12 -6.54 -9.38
C ARG A 358 22.91 -5.85 -10.01
N LEU A 359 22.21 -4.98 -9.29
CA LEU A 359 21.11 -4.19 -9.85
C LEU A 359 21.59 -3.14 -10.86
N ASP A 360 22.71 -2.46 -10.58
CA ASP A 360 23.31 -1.51 -11.53
C ASP A 360 23.76 -2.20 -12.83
N LYS A 361 24.08 -3.50 -12.79
CA LYS A 361 24.33 -4.29 -14.01
C LYS A 361 23.08 -4.36 -14.90
N LEU A 362 21.87 -4.42 -14.34
CA LEU A 362 20.62 -4.34 -15.13
C LEU A 362 20.45 -2.95 -15.75
N ILE A 363 20.71 -1.91 -14.96
CA ILE A 363 20.60 -0.52 -15.42
C ILE A 363 21.58 -0.26 -16.56
N ARG A 364 22.85 -0.68 -16.45
CA ARG A 364 23.84 -0.58 -17.52
C ARG A 364 23.43 -1.35 -18.78
N LYS A 365 22.88 -2.56 -18.64
CA LYS A 365 22.35 -3.31 -19.78
C LYS A 365 21.19 -2.58 -20.46
N ALA A 366 20.28 -1.97 -19.69
CA ALA A 366 19.18 -1.19 -20.24
C ALA A 366 19.69 0.09 -20.92
N SER A 367 20.65 0.78 -20.30
CA SER A 367 21.30 1.98 -20.83
C SER A 367 21.93 1.71 -22.20
N SER A 368 22.63 0.58 -22.35
CA SER A 368 23.19 0.14 -23.64
C SER A 368 22.11 -0.12 -24.70
N VAL A 369 20.95 -0.69 -24.33
CA VAL A 369 19.84 -0.93 -25.27
C VAL A 369 19.16 0.38 -25.70
N LEU A 370 19.08 1.35 -24.79
CA LEU A 370 18.47 2.65 -25.04
C LEU A 370 19.39 3.62 -25.80
N GLY A 371 20.71 3.45 -25.69
CA GLY A 371 21.69 4.40 -26.20
C GLY A 371 21.77 5.70 -25.38
N CYS A 372 21.34 5.67 -24.12
CA CYS A 372 21.41 6.82 -23.21
C CYS A 372 21.86 6.40 -21.81
N THR A 373 22.53 7.30 -21.09
CA THR A 373 22.92 7.08 -19.70
C THR A 373 21.67 7.00 -18.81
N LEU A 374 21.66 6.05 -17.89
CA LEU A 374 20.60 5.89 -16.90
C LEU A 374 21.20 6.03 -15.49
N ASP A 375 20.41 6.61 -14.60
CA ASP A 375 20.81 6.79 -13.20
C ASP A 375 20.99 5.44 -12.50
N PRO A 376 22.11 5.22 -11.78
CA PRO A 376 22.30 4.06 -10.91
C PRO A 376 21.25 3.98 -9.80
N VAL A 377 21.11 2.80 -9.20
CA VAL A 377 20.15 2.55 -8.10
C VAL A 377 20.27 3.57 -6.98
N GLN A 378 21.49 3.91 -6.59
CA GLN A 378 21.73 4.84 -5.49
C GLN A 378 21.17 6.24 -5.79
N VAL A 379 21.40 6.75 -7.00
CA VAL A 379 20.96 8.10 -7.40
C VAL A 379 19.43 8.19 -7.44
N VAL A 380 18.76 7.14 -7.97
CA VAL A 380 17.30 7.08 -7.97
C VAL A 380 16.76 6.95 -6.54
N GLY A 381 17.38 6.10 -5.72
CA GLY A 381 17.03 5.91 -4.31
C GLY A 381 17.14 7.20 -3.52
N ASP A 382 18.28 7.88 -3.56
CA ASP A 382 18.55 9.09 -2.78
C ASP A 382 17.59 10.23 -3.13
N ARG A 383 17.35 10.44 -4.43
CA ARG A 383 16.38 11.45 -4.91
C ARG A 383 14.96 11.15 -4.42
N ARG A 384 14.52 9.90 -4.44
CA ARG A 384 13.18 9.52 -3.97
C ARG A 384 13.07 9.54 -2.45
N SER A 385 14.14 9.17 -1.74
CA SER A 385 14.21 9.26 -0.28
C SER A 385 14.15 10.71 0.20
N LEU A 386 14.84 11.63 -0.50
CA LEU A 386 14.76 13.06 -0.23
C LEU A 386 13.34 13.60 -0.47
N ALA A 387 12.72 13.27 -1.61
CA ALA A 387 11.33 13.66 -1.88
C ALA A 387 10.36 13.10 -0.84
N LYS A 388 10.58 11.86 -0.38
CA LYS A 388 9.75 11.22 0.64
C LYS A 388 9.88 11.93 1.99
N ILE A 389 11.09 12.16 2.51
CA ILE A 389 11.24 12.81 3.83
C ILE A 389 10.68 14.23 3.84
N THR A 390 10.87 15.00 2.76
CA THR A 390 10.23 16.32 2.62
C THR A 390 8.71 16.20 2.65
N SER A 391 8.13 15.25 1.90
CA SER A 391 6.69 15.01 1.94
C SER A 391 6.18 14.56 3.32
N LEU A 392 7.01 13.91 4.15
CA LEU A 392 6.64 13.51 5.52
C LEU A 392 6.65 14.70 6.47
N MET A 393 7.57 15.65 6.29
CA MET A 393 7.62 16.88 7.09
C MET A 393 6.37 17.73 6.91
N ASP A 394 5.81 17.79 5.71
CA ASP A 394 4.66 18.65 5.41
C ASP A 394 3.30 18.01 5.78
N ARG A 395 3.26 16.70 6.09
CA ARG A 395 2.01 15.94 6.22
C ARG A 395 1.75 15.47 7.64
N VAL A 396 1.11 16.33 8.43
CA VAL A 396 0.77 16.06 9.84
C VAL A 396 -0.03 14.77 10.05
N SER A 397 -0.91 14.41 9.12
CA SER A 397 -1.74 13.20 9.24
C SER A 397 -1.02 11.89 8.87
N HIS A 398 0.25 11.94 8.49
CA HIS A 398 1.00 10.74 8.10
C HIS A 398 1.53 9.99 9.33
N PRO A 399 1.45 8.65 9.41
CA PRO A 399 1.90 7.89 10.60
C PRO A 399 3.37 8.11 10.99
N MET A 400 4.25 8.26 10.00
CA MET A 400 5.67 8.60 10.20
C MET A 400 5.93 10.08 10.55
N HIS A 401 4.93 10.97 10.51
CA HIS A 401 5.15 12.40 10.69
C HIS A 401 5.74 12.72 12.06
N VAL A 402 5.20 12.11 13.13
CA VAL A 402 5.69 12.30 14.51
C VAL A 402 7.18 11.96 14.60
N ASN A 403 7.61 10.85 14.00
CA ASN A 403 9.01 10.43 14.01
C ASN A 403 9.94 11.39 13.25
N VAL A 404 9.44 12.13 12.25
CA VAL A 404 10.22 13.13 11.51
C VAL A 404 10.18 14.49 12.24
N ALA A 405 9.04 14.85 12.82
CA ALA A 405 8.84 16.08 13.58
C ALA A 405 9.73 16.13 14.82
N GLU A 406 9.90 15.01 15.54
CA GLU A 406 10.83 14.88 16.66
C GLU A 406 12.31 15.15 16.28
N LEU A 407 12.64 15.04 14.99
CA LEU A 407 13.98 15.31 14.48
C LEU A 407 14.13 16.75 13.98
N GLN A 408 13.12 17.61 14.05
CA GLN A 408 13.26 19.00 13.63
C GLN A 408 14.13 19.79 14.62
N SER A 409 15.10 20.56 14.11
CA SER A 409 15.92 21.45 14.93
C SER A 409 15.20 22.78 15.14
N SER A 410 15.19 23.28 16.38
CA SER A 410 14.69 24.62 16.71
C SER A 410 15.64 25.75 16.28
N PHE A 411 16.89 25.42 15.90
CA PHE A 411 17.95 26.40 15.63
C PHE A 411 18.39 26.43 14.17
N SER A 412 17.93 25.50 13.33
CA SER A 412 18.36 25.42 11.93
C SER A 412 17.37 24.65 11.05
N ASP A 413 17.45 24.84 9.74
CA ASP A 413 16.68 24.08 8.74
C ASP A 413 17.15 22.61 8.58
N ARG A 414 18.03 22.12 9.46
CA ARG A 414 18.54 20.75 9.45
C ARG A 414 17.72 19.88 10.39
N LEU A 415 17.70 18.59 10.09
CA LEU A 415 17.14 17.56 10.95
C LEU A 415 18.23 17.02 11.90
N LEU A 416 17.88 16.79 13.16
CA LEU A 416 18.68 16.08 14.12
C LEU A 416 18.89 14.64 13.64
N HIS A 417 20.14 14.16 13.70
CA HIS A 417 20.42 12.79 13.31
C HIS A 417 19.95 11.84 14.43
N PRO A 418 19.12 10.81 14.12
CA PRO A 418 18.70 9.85 15.14
C PRO A 418 19.91 9.09 15.68
N ARG A 419 19.89 8.78 16.98
CA ARG A 419 20.95 7.98 17.61
C ARG A 419 20.92 6.57 17.02
N CYS A 420 22.02 6.15 16.39
CA CYS A 420 22.16 4.84 15.76
C CYS A 420 23.36 4.11 16.36
N MET A 421 23.13 2.99 17.02
CA MET A 421 24.11 2.06 17.57
C MET A 421 24.44 0.92 16.61
N LYS A 422 23.45 0.42 15.83
CA LYS A 422 23.69 -0.64 14.83
C LYS A 422 23.67 -0.09 13.41
N GLU A 423 24.52 -0.65 12.57
CA GLU A 423 24.60 -0.27 11.15
C GLU A 423 23.29 -0.56 10.39
N ARG A 424 22.54 -1.58 10.79
CA ARG A 424 21.26 -1.96 10.17
C ARG A 424 20.22 -0.83 10.31
N PHE A 425 20.08 -0.26 11.50
CA PHE A 425 19.20 0.90 11.70
C PHE A 425 19.78 2.15 11.02
N ARG A 426 21.10 2.40 11.15
CA ARG A 426 21.77 3.54 10.52
C ARG A 426 21.53 3.61 9.00
N ARG A 427 21.45 2.47 8.32
CA ARG A 427 21.23 2.38 6.86
C ARG A 427 19.76 2.33 6.46
N SER A 428 18.84 2.20 7.41
CA SER A 428 17.39 2.24 7.17
C SER A 428 16.93 3.61 6.65
N PHE A 429 15.69 3.68 6.19
CA PHE A 429 15.14 4.86 5.51
C PHE A 429 15.35 6.15 6.30
N LEU A 430 14.87 6.23 7.55
CA LEU A 430 14.81 7.51 8.26
C LEU A 430 16.21 8.11 8.53
N PRO A 431 17.18 7.39 9.14
CA PRO A 431 18.52 7.94 9.34
C PRO A 431 19.25 8.26 8.03
N ALA A 432 19.04 7.45 6.97
CA ALA A 432 19.64 7.72 5.67
C ALA A 432 19.05 8.97 5.00
N ALA A 433 17.73 9.13 5.03
CA ALA A 433 17.04 10.27 4.47
C ALA A 433 17.38 11.58 5.21
N VAL A 434 17.53 11.54 6.54
CA VAL A 434 18.01 12.69 7.34
C VAL A 434 19.41 13.13 6.90
N ARG A 435 20.34 12.19 6.67
CA ARG A 435 21.69 12.54 6.17
C ARG A 435 21.62 13.20 4.80
N LEU A 436 20.83 12.64 3.88
CA LEU A 436 20.65 13.19 2.53
C LEU A 436 20.03 14.59 2.58
N TYR A 437 19.01 14.79 3.42
CA TYR A 437 18.35 16.08 3.61
C TYR A 437 19.33 17.14 4.12
N ASN A 438 20.09 16.83 5.16
CA ASN A 438 21.08 17.76 5.73
C ASN A 438 22.22 18.12 4.77
N GLN A 439 22.66 17.16 3.95
CA GLN A 439 23.64 17.41 2.87
C GLN A 439 23.08 18.37 1.82
N ASN A 440 21.81 18.19 1.43
CA ASN A 440 21.15 19.06 0.46
C ASN A 440 20.96 20.50 1.00
N CYS A 441 20.57 20.66 2.27
CA CYS A 441 20.47 21.98 2.91
C CYS A 441 21.81 22.74 2.88
N SER A 442 22.93 22.04 3.11
CA SER A 442 24.27 22.64 3.03
C SER A 442 24.64 23.09 1.61
N GLN A 443 24.33 22.29 0.60
CA GLN A 443 24.59 22.65 -0.79
C GLN A 443 23.79 23.87 -1.23
N LYS A 444 22.51 23.98 -0.82
CA LYS A 444 21.69 25.16 -1.10
C LYS A 444 22.26 26.43 -0.46
N LYS A 445 22.75 26.35 0.79
CA LYS A 445 23.39 27.49 1.47
C LYS A 445 24.70 27.92 0.80
N GLN A 446 25.50 26.96 0.33
CA GLN A 446 26.72 27.27 -0.44
C GLN A 446 26.40 27.95 -1.77
N LEU A 447 25.42 27.44 -2.52
CA LEU A 447 24.97 28.03 -3.78
C LEU A 447 24.42 29.45 -3.61
N SER A 448 23.64 29.70 -2.55
CA SER A 448 23.15 31.05 -2.24
C SER A 448 24.25 32.01 -1.79
N ALA A 449 25.29 31.51 -1.12
CA ALA A 449 26.43 32.32 -0.68
C ALA A 449 27.45 32.62 -1.80
N SER A 450 27.44 31.85 -2.89
CA SER A 450 28.27 32.09 -4.09
C SER A 450 27.61 32.99 -5.14
N VAL A 451 26.35 33.37 -4.95
CA VAL A 451 25.57 34.26 -5.84
C VAL A 451 25.46 35.69 -5.25
N LEU A 452 25.86 35.86 -4.00
CA LEU A 452 26.12 37.15 -3.34
C LEU A 452 27.63 37.42 -3.36
#